data_AF-A0A3N4VDY6-F1
#
_entry.id   AF-A0A3N4VDY6-F1
#
_cell.length_a   1.000
_cell.length_b   1.000
_cell.length_c   1.000
_cell.angle_alpha   90.00
_cell.angle_beta   90.00
_cell.angle_gamma   90.00
#
_symmetry.space_group_name_H-M   'P 1'
#
loop_
_entity.id
_entity.type
_entity.pdbx_description
1 polymer ?
#
loop_
_entity_poly.entity_id
_entity_poly.type
_entity_poly.pdbx_seq_one_letter_code
_entity_poly.pdbx_strand_id
1 'polypeptide(L)'
;MTKYIFAQMLYAPLSKNTSNATNAMTGLKGIWLCALTVVTLIMSSMPVAADGPVLLSVINKSTDQTVHLTDKDLTSLPQQSFETGTTWTEGTQTYQGPSLSSVLNLTGQVDAKAQIKFTAANDYASIVSLDLISNQYPIVANRIDGAEFSVRQKGPLWIMYPFDTFPDYKSESYFSAAAWQVIKIEIIPE
;
A
#
# COMPACT_ATOMS: atom_id res chain seq x y z
N MET A 1 -13.90 65.44 -51.35
CA MET A 1 -13.63 66.52 -50.37
C MET A 1 -12.62 65.93 -49.39
N THR A 2 -11.35 66.31 -49.26
CA THR A 2 -10.64 67.61 -49.35
C THR A 2 -9.15 67.26 -49.50
N LYS A 3 -8.51 67.42 -50.67
CA LYS A 3 -7.71 68.56 -51.15
C LYS A 3 -6.62 69.11 -50.19
N TYR A 4 -5.36 68.78 -50.53
CA TYR A 4 -4.18 69.68 -50.70
C TYR A 4 -3.55 70.33 -49.42
N ILE A 5 -2.25 70.60 -49.24
CA ILE A 5 -1.14 70.96 -50.15
C ILE A 5 0.21 71.18 -49.36
N PHE A 6 1.38 71.16 -50.04
CA PHE A 6 2.74 71.73 -49.74
C PHE A 6 3.58 71.12 -48.58
N ALA A 7 4.91 70.89 -48.67
CA ALA A 7 5.96 71.47 -49.53
C ALA A 7 7.17 70.52 -49.76
N GLN A 8 7.79 70.64 -50.94
CA GLN A 8 9.15 70.19 -51.32
C GLN A 8 10.21 71.08 -50.65
N MET A 9 11.43 70.60 -50.34
CA MET A 9 12.71 70.78 -51.10
C MET A 9 13.80 70.69 -49.99
N LEU A 10 14.99 70.08 -50.05
CA LEU A 10 16.05 70.01 -51.07
C LEU A 10 17.18 69.05 -50.56
N TYR A 11 17.89 68.46 -51.52
CA TYR A 11 19.28 67.94 -51.48
C TYR A 11 19.67 66.61 -50.80
N ALA A 12 19.96 65.65 -51.69
CA ALA A 12 20.78 64.44 -51.52
C ALA A 12 22.31 64.79 -51.52
N PRO A 13 23.29 63.85 -51.43
CA PRO A 13 23.46 62.77 -52.41
C PRO A 13 23.98 61.40 -51.91
N LEU A 14 23.50 60.36 -52.60
CA LEU A 14 24.25 59.26 -53.23
C LEU A 14 25.40 58.56 -52.45
N SER A 15 25.20 57.26 -52.22
CA SER A 15 26.18 56.29 -52.73
C SER A 15 25.50 55.01 -53.19
N LYS A 16 25.78 54.68 -54.45
CA LYS A 16 25.34 53.51 -55.22
C LYS A 16 26.04 52.27 -54.64
N ASN A 17 25.38 51.12 -54.62
CA ASN A 17 25.61 50.17 -55.71
C ASN A 17 24.63 49.00 -55.69
N THR A 18 24.16 48.72 -56.88
CA THR A 18 23.32 47.63 -57.35
C THR A 18 24.02 46.27 -57.27
N SER A 19 23.25 45.21 -57.01
CA SER A 19 23.22 44.07 -57.92
C SER A 19 21.99 43.21 -57.64
N ASN A 20 21.02 43.28 -58.56
CA ASN A 20 20.07 42.22 -58.80
C ASN A 20 20.80 41.11 -59.57
N ALA A 21 20.71 39.86 -59.10
CA ALA A 21 20.75 38.67 -59.93
C ALA A 21 20.00 37.57 -59.15
N THR A 22 18.74 37.26 -59.48
CA THR A 22 18.35 36.13 -60.34
C THR A 22 19.22 34.90 -60.17
N ASN A 23 18.59 33.81 -59.70
CA ASN A 23 18.71 32.39 -60.09
C ASN A 23 18.29 31.55 -58.87
N ALA A 24 17.03 31.11 -58.80
CA ALA A 24 16.57 29.84 -59.37
C ALA A 24 17.41 28.63 -58.89
N MET A 25 16.81 27.88 -57.95
CA MET A 25 16.78 26.41 -57.94
C MET A 25 18.13 25.68 -57.87
N THR A 26 18.46 25.14 -56.69
CA THR A 26 18.53 23.67 -56.41
C THR A 26 19.37 23.36 -55.16
N GLY A 27 18.79 22.54 -54.28
CA GLY A 27 19.49 21.56 -53.44
C GLY A 27 20.29 22.06 -52.23
N LEU A 28 19.81 21.79 -51.02
CA LEU A 28 20.55 20.94 -50.08
C LEU A 28 19.69 20.53 -48.88
N LYS A 29 19.85 19.27 -48.48
CA LYS A 29 19.27 18.62 -47.31
C LYS A 29 19.62 19.39 -46.03
N GLY A 30 18.64 19.59 -45.13
CA GLY A 30 18.86 20.28 -43.86
C GLY A 30 17.79 19.96 -42.83
N ILE A 31 17.90 18.77 -42.23
CA ILE A 31 17.66 18.41 -40.83
C ILE A 31 16.44 19.06 -40.14
N TRP A 32 15.47 18.18 -39.88
CA TRP A 32 14.37 18.33 -38.94
C TRP A 32 14.84 18.74 -37.55
N LEU A 33 14.23 19.76 -36.95
CA LEU A 33 14.24 19.94 -35.50
C LEU A 33 12.87 20.43 -35.03
N CYS A 34 11.91 19.51 -34.95
CA CYS A 34 10.70 19.69 -34.15
C CYS A 34 11.09 19.61 -32.68
N ALA A 35 11.23 20.75 -32.00
CA ALA A 35 11.42 20.79 -30.56
C ALA A 35 10.10 20.42 -29.87
N LEU A 36 9.89 19.12 -29.61
CA LEU A 36 8.83 18.61 -28.76
C LEU A 36 9.38 18.56 -27.32
N THR A 37 9.12 19.59 -26.52
CA THR A 37 9.41 19.57 -25.09
C THR A 37 8.45 18.61 -24.40
N VAL A 38 8.94 17.39 -24.12
CA VAL A 38 8.26 16.42 -23.25
C VAL A 38 8.36 16.94 -21.82
N VAL A 39 7.25 17.41 -21.27
CA VAL A 39 7.11 17.70 -19.84
C VAL A 39 6.89 16.36 -19.13
N THR A 40 7.95 15.81 -18.55
CA THR A 40 7.84 14.64 -17.67
C THR A 40 7.29 15.09 -16.31
N LEU A 41 6.00 14.80 -16.07
CA LEU A 41 5.38 14.97 -14.77
C LEU A 41 5.90 13.85 -13.85
N ILE A 42 6.89 14.15 -13.02
CA ILE A 42 7.37 13.23 -11.98
C ILE A 42 6.30 13.22 -10.90
N MET A 43 5.42 12.21 -10.92
CA MET A 43 4.50 11.94 -9.81
C MET A 43 5.31 11.34 -8.66
N SER A 44 5.80 12.18 -7.77
CA SER A 44 6.39 11.73 -6.52
C SER A 44 5.29 11.21 -5.61
N SER A 45 5.25 9.90 -5.38
CA SER A 45 4.43 9.27 -4.34
C SER A 45 4.92 9.74 -2.97
N MET A 46 4.19 10.65 -2.34
CA MET A 46 4.45 11.01 -0.94
C MET A 46 4.09 9.81 -0.05
N PRO A 47 4.90 9.49 0.97
CA PRO A 47 4.52 8.48 1.95
C PRO A 47 3.27 8.96 2.69
N VAL A 48 2.19 8.19 2.60
CA VAL A 48 0.99 8.41 3.43
C VAL A 48 1.42 8.22 4.88
N ALA A 49 1.30 9.27 5.69
CA ALA A 49 1.49 9.14 7.13
C ALA A 49 0.43 8.17 7.67
N ALA A 50 0.85 7.12 8.38
CA ALA A 50 -0.04 6.22 9.07
C ALA A 50 -0.95 7.02 10.01
N ASP A 51 -2.26 6.88 9.86
CA ASP A 51 -3.28 7.69 10.53
C ASP A 51 -3.56 7.15 11.96
N GLY A 52 -2.50 6.98 12.76
CA GLY A 52 -2.56 6.40 14.10
C GLY A 52 -1.30 5.61 14.49
N PRO A 53 -1.24 5.09 15.74
CA PRO A 53 -0.15 4.21 16.16
C PRO A 53 -0.19 2.90 15.36
N VAL A 54 1.01 2.39 15.01
CA VAL A 54 1.14 1.07 14.39
C VAL A 54 0.73 0.00 15.40
N LEU A 55 -0.27 -0.80 15.06
CA LEU A 55 -0.72 -1.94 15.86
C LEU A 55 -0.08 -3.24 15.42
N LEU A 56 0.14 -3.40 14.11
CA LEU A 56 0.69 -4.62 13.52
C LEU A 56 1.75 -4.31 12.48
N SER A 57 2.89 -4.99 12.55
CA SER A 57 3.89 -5.01 11.47
C SER A 57 3.90 -6.38 10.81
N VAL A 58 3.69 -6.43 9.50
CA VAL A 58 3.72 -7.66 8.70
C VAL A 58 4.95 -7.63 7.82
N ILE A 59 5.82 -8.62 7.96
CA ILE A 59 7.11 -8.70 7.27
C ILE A 59 7.14 -9.97 6.43
N ASN A 60 7.32 -9.82 5.13
CA ASN A 60 7.59 -10.94 4.24
C ASN A 60 9.09 -11.06 4.00
N LYS A 61 9.73 -12.06 4.62
CA LYS A 61 11.18 -12.26 4.52
C LYS A 61 11.62 -12.75 3.14
N SER A 62 10.72 -13.33 2.35
CA SER A 62 11.01 -13.80 1.00
C SER A 62 11.14 -12.64 0.01
N THR A 63 10.36 -11.57 0.20
CA THR A 63 10.31 -10.40 -0.70
C THR A 63 10.91 -9.13 -0.09
N ASP A 64 11.35 -9.20 1.17
CA ASP A 64 11.79 -8.08 1.99
C ASP A 64 10.75 -6.93 2.08
N GLN A 65 9.47 -7.27 1.91
CA GLN A 65 8.36 -6.33 2.04
C GLN A 65 7.92 -6.20 3.50
N THR A 66 7.70 -4.96 3.94
CA THR A 66 7.18 -4.65 5.27
C THR A 66 5.97 -3.74 5.15
N VAL A 67 4.88 -4.11 5.81
CA VAL A 67 3.65 -3.33 5.91
C VAL A 67 3.37 -3.05 7.37
N HIS A 68 3.11 -1.78 7.70
CA HIS A 68 2.68 -1.35 9.03
C HIS A 68 1.19 -1.00 8.99
N LEU A 69 0.42 -1.56 9.91
CA LEU A 69 -1.03 -1.41 9.96
C LEU A 69 -1.44 -0.72 11.26
N THR A 70 -2.21 0.35 11.10
CA THR A 70 -2.97 1.00 12.17
C THR A 70 -4.31 0.27 12.37
N ASP A 71 -5.06 0.66 13.41
CA ASP A 71 -6.44 0.16 13.57
C ASP A 71 -7.33 0.50 12.36
N LYS A 72 -7.15 1.69 11.79
CA LYS A 72 -7.89 2.12 10.60
C LYS A 72 -7.59 1.23 9.40
N ASP A 73 -6.33 0.85 9.21
CA ASP A 73 -5.95 -0.06 8.12
C ASP A 73 -6.59 -1.43 8.32
N LEU A 74 -6.53 -1.98 9.53
CA LEU A 74 -7.14 -3.28 9.87
C LEU A 74 -8.66 -3.30 9.71
N THR A 75 -9.35 -2.23 10.12
CA THR A 75 -10.80 -2.10 9.99
C THR A 75 -11.26 -1.82 8.55
N SER A 76 -10.37 -1.29 7.69
CA SER A 76 -10.67 -1.07 6.26
C SER A 76 -10.67 -2.34 5.42
N LEU A 77 -10.02 -3.41 5.90
CA LEU A 77 -10.02 -4.72 5.24
C LEU A 77 -11.40 -5.40 5.38
N PRO A 78 -11.74 -6.38 4.51
CA PRO A 78 -12.95 -7.19 4.69
C PRO A 78 -12.99 -7.86 6.07
N GLN A 79 -14.02 -7.52 6.85
CA GLN A 79 -14.19 -8.02 8.21
C GLN A 79 -14.91 -9.37 8.23
N GLN A 80 -14.52 -10.21 9.19
CA GLN A 80 -15.21 -11.43 9.56
C GLN A 80 -15.60 -11.35 11.04
N SER A 81 -16.66 -12.06 11.42
CA SER A 81 -17.18 -12.08 12.78
C SER A 81 -17.72 -13.46 13.12
N PHE A 82 -17.46 -13.93 14.33
CA PHE A 82 -18.03 -15.18 14.84
C PHE A 82 -18.07 -15.19 16.38
N GLU A 83 -18.91 -16.06 16.92
CA GLU A 83 -19.00 -16.32 18.35
C GLU A 83 -18.23 -17.60 18.70
N THR A 84 -17.41 -17.54 19.75
CA THR A 84 -16.77 -18.75 20.31
C THR A 84 -16.45 -18.54 21.79
N GLY A 85 -16.50 -19.62 22.56
CA GLY A 85 -15.85 -19.69 23.86
C GLY A 85 -14.35 -19.96 23.72
N THR A 86 -13.58 -19.60 24.74
CA THR A 86 -12.17 -19.98 24.86
C THR A 86 -11.86 -20.43 26.29
N THR A 87 -10.74 -21.10 26.50
CA THR A 87 -10.26 -21.43 27.86
C THR A 87 -9.65 -20.22 28.59
N TRP A 88 -9.50 -19.08 27.90
CA TRP A 88 -8.85 -17.86 28.40
C TRP A 88 -9.82 -16.73 28.71
N THR A 89 -11.09 -16.90 28.35
CA THR A 89 -12.17 -15.93 28.54
C THR A 89 -13.35 -16.61 29.22
N GLU A 90 -14.12 -15.83 29.98
CA GLU A 90 -15.39 -16.32 30.52
C GLU A 90 -16.48 -16.21 29.46
N GLY A 91 -17.22 -17.30 29.26
CA GLY A 91 -18.35 -17.37 28.34
C GLY A 91 -17.97 -17.33 26.86
N THR A 92 -19.02 -17.22 26.04
CA THR A 92 -18.94 -17.03 24.59
C THR A 92 -18.89 -15.54 24.30
N GLN A 93 -17.95 -15.11 23.44
CA GLN A 93 -17.81 -13.72 23.02
C GLN A 93 -17.79 -13.63 21.50
N THR A 94 -18.14 -12.46 20.97
CA THR A 94 -18.07 -12.17 19.54
C THR A 94 -16.71 -11.60 19.18
N TYR A 95 -15.94 -12.31 18.36
CA TYR A 95 -14.66 -11.84 17.84
C TYR A 95 -14.82 -11.33 16.43
N GLN A 96 -14.22 -10.19 16.13
CA GLN A 96 -14.27 -9.56 14.82
C GLN A 96 -12.90 -9.02 14.40
N GLY A 97 -12.60 -9.15 13.11
CA GLY A 97 -11.37 -8.69 12.48
C GLY A 97 -11.22 -9.19 11.04
N PRO A 98 -10.19 -8.74 10.30
CA PRO A 98 -9.88 -9.27 8.98
C PRO A 98 -9.31 -10.69 9.04
N SER A 99 -9.44 -11.45 7.94
CA SER A 99 -8.80 -12.77 7.85
C SER A 99 -7.28 -12.63 7.88
N LEU A 100 -6.58 -13.52 8.57
CA LEU A 100 -5.12 -13.51 8.59
C LEU A 100 -4.54 -13.64 7.18
N SER A 101 -5.16 -14.47 6.32
CA SER A 101 -4.79 -14.58 4.91
C SER A 101 -4.82 -13.22 4.19
N SER A 102 -5.87 -12.41 4.39
CA SER A 102 -5.97 -11.08 3.78
C SER A 102 -4.87 -10.13 4.27
N VAL A 103 -4.51 -10.20 5.56
CA VAL A 103 -3.44 -9.40 6.17
C VAL A 103 -2.08 -9.80 5.62
N LEU A 104 -1.79 -11.10 5.49
CA LEU A 104 -0.53 -11.59 4.95
C LEU A 104 -0.34 -11.17 3.48
N ASN A 105 -1.42 -11.25 2.68
CA ASN A 105 -1.40 -10.93 1.25
C ASN A 105 -1.10 -9.45 0.95
N LEU A 106 -1.18 -8.55 1.94
CA LEU A 106 -0.76 -7.15 1.79
C LEU A 106 0.74 -7.02 1.47
N THR A 107 1.54 -8.02 1.83
CA THR A 107 2.98 -8.06 1.55
C THR A 107 3.34 -8.73 0.22
N GLY A 108 2.34 -9.08 -0.59
CA GLY A 108 2.49 -9.80 -1.86
C GLY A 108 2.26 -11.31 -1.72
N GLN A 109 2.85 -12.08 -2.63
CA GLN A 109 2.67 -13.54 -2.68
C GLN A 109 3.34 -14.22 -1.47
N VAL A 110 2.60 -15.14 -0.85
CA VAL A 110 3.07 -15.99 0.26
C VAL A 110 3.33 -17.39 -0.29
N ASP A 111 4.52 -17.93 -0.01
CA ASP A 111 4.85 -19.32 -0.38
C ASP A 111 4.00 -20.29 0.45
N ALA A 112 3.43 -21.31 -0.21
CA ALA A 112 2.61 -22.33 0.44
C ALA A 112 3.35 -23.10 1.56
N LYS A 113 4.69 -23.12 1.53
CA LYS A 113 5.52 -23.78 2.53
C LYS A 113 6.08 -22.85 3.60
N ALA A 114 5.77 -21.56 3.52
CA ALA A 114 6.25 -20.59 4.48
C ALA A 114 5.78 -20.90 5.90
N GLN A 115 6.61 -20.53 6.87
CA GLN A 115 6.23 -20.52 8.28
C GLN A 115 5.78 -19.11 8.67
N ILE A 116 4.75 -19.02 9.50
CA ILE A 116 4.24 -17.75 10.01
C ILE A 116 4.64 -17.63 11.47
N LYS A 117 5.44 -16.62 11.77
CA LYS A 117 5.87 -16.31 13.13
C LYS A 117 5.08 -15.13 13.68
N PHE A 118 4.37 -15.36 14.77
CA PHE A 118 3.74 -14.30 15.55
C PHE A 118 4.70 -13.83 16.64
N THR A 119 4.74 -12.53 16.90
CA THR A 119 5.44 -11.94 18.06
C THR A 119 4.49 -11.01 18.79
N ALA A 120 4.33 -11.27 20.08
CA ALA A 120 3.45 -10.53 20.97
C ALA A 120 4.19 -9.37 21.68
N ALA A 121 3.43 -8.46 22.28
CA ALA A 121 3.96 -7.29 22.98
C ALA A 121 4.86 -7.61 24.19
N ASN A 122 4.80 -8.84 24.71
CA ASN A 122 5.63 -9.35 25.80
C ASN A 122 6.79 -10.23 25.30
N ASP A 123 7.19 -10.10 24.03
CA ASP A 123 8.23 -10.88 23.36
C ASP A 123 7.96 -12.39 23.24
N TYR A 124 6.77 -12.86 23.63
CA TYR A 124 6.35 -14.21 23.31
C TYR A 124 6.25 -14.38 21.78
N ALA A 125 6.79 -15.48 21.27
CA ALA A 125 6.71 -15.81 19.86
C ALA A 125 6.26 -17.26 19.66
N SER A 126 5.41 -17.46 18.66
CA SER A 126 4.99 -18.77 18.18
C SER A 126 5.20 -18.84 16.68
N ILE A 127 5.55 -20.03 16.19
CA ILE A 127 5.73 -20.32 14.76
C ILE A 127 4.69 -21.37 14.40
N VAL A 128 3.92 -21.08 13.36
CA VAL A 128 2.88 -21.95 12.83
C VAL A 128 3.11 -22.18 11.35
N SER A 129 2.72 -23.35 10.88
CA SER A 129 2.71 -23.64 9.45
C SER A 129 1.50 -22.97 8.78
N LEU A 130 1.66 -22.59 7.51
CA LEU A 130 0.62 -21.93 6.73
C LEU A 130 -0.62 -22.81 6.51
N ASP A 131 -0.50 -24.13 6.65
CA ASP A 131 -1.63 -25.08 6.57
C ASP A 131 -2.71 -24.87 7.65
N LEU A 132 -2.35 -24.24 8.77
CA LEU A 132 -3.31 -23.82 9.81
C LEU A 132 -4.08 -22.54 9.43
N ILE A 133 -3.82 -21.97 8.26
CA ILE A 133 -4.37 -20.70 7.78
C ILE A 133 -5.11 -20.94 6.45
N SER A 134 -6.43 -20.82 6.51
CA SER A 134 -7.31 -20.80 5.33
C SER A 134 -7.58 -19.37 4.86
N ASN A 135 -8.27 -19.22 3.74
CA ASN A 135 -8.71 -17.91 3.23
C ASN A 135 -9.61 -17.16 4.23
N GLN A 136 -10.37 -17.90 5.06
CA GLN A 136 -11.36 -17.35 5.98
C GLN A 136 -10.91 -17.35 7.43
N TYR A 137 -10.03 -18.24 7.87
CA TYR A 137 -9.64 -18.35 9.28
C TYR A 137 -8.17 -18.74 9.41
N PRO A 138 -7.46 -18.27 10.44
CA PRO A 138 -7.97 -17.45 11.54
C PRO A 138 -8.21 -15.99 11.14
N ILE A 139 -8.83 -15.23 12.02
CA ILE A 139 -8.88 -13.77 11.93
C ILE A 139 -7.79 -13.14 12.79
N VAL A 140 -7.38 -11.92 12.43
CA VAL A 140 -6.67 -11.01 13.33
C VAL A 140 -7.72 -10.19 14.07
N ALA A 141 -8.24 -10.71 15.19
CA ALA A 141 -9.30 -10.05 15.93
C ALA A 141 -8.80 -8.73 16.52
N ASN A 142 -9.48 -7.64 16.19
CA ASN A 142 -9.25 -6.30 16.72
C ASN A 142 -10.50 -5.73 17.44
N ARG A 143 -11.61 -6.48 17.46
CA ARG A 143 -12.80 -6.19 18.25
C ARG A 143 -13.29 -7.43 19.00
N ILE A 144 -13.70 -7.24 20.24
CA ILE A 144 -14.44 -8.21 21.06
C ILE A 144 -15.76 -7.56 21.47
N ASP A 145 -16.88 -8.21 21.15
CA ASP A 145 -18.24 -7.69 21.37
C ASP A 145 -18.43 -6.26 20.81
N GLY A 146 -17.80 -6.02 19.64
CA GLY A 146 -17.85 -4.74 18.93
C GLY A 146 -16.93 -3.64 19.47
N ALA A 147 -16.15 -3.90 20.54
CA ALA A 147 -15.27 -2.92 21.16
C ALA A 147 -13.78 -3.28 21.00
N GLU A 148 -12.93 -2.25 20.98
CA GLU A 148 -11.49 -2.43 21.16
C GLU A 148 -11.19 -2.99 22.54
N PHE A 149 -10.13 -3.79 22.64
CA PHE A 149 -9.72 -4.41 23.90
C PHE A 149 -8.27 -4.07 24.23
N SER A 150 -8.01 -3.71 25.48
CA SER A 150 -6.71 -3.22 25.93
C SER A 150 -5.68 -4.33 26.12
N VAL A 151 -4.40 -3.96 26.28
CA VAL A 151 -3.32 -4.90 26.68
C VAL A 151 -3.70 -5.72 27.91
N ARG A 152 -4.33 -5.11 28.92
CA ARG A 152 -4.79 -5.81 30.13
C ARG A 152 -5.86 -6.87 29.84
N GLN A 153 -6.59 -6.71 28.75
CA GLN A 153 -7.61 -7.63 28.24
C GLN A 153 -7.06 -8.48 27.09
N LYS A 154 -5.75 -8.74 27.04
CA LYS A 154 -5.08 -9.55 26.00
C LYS A 154 -5.06 -8.91 24.60
N GLY A 155 -5.26 -7.60 24.49
CA GLY A 155 -5.26 -6.86 23.22
C GLY A 155 -3.95 -6.14 22.88
N PRO A 156 -3.91 -5.36 21.78
CA PRO A 156 -5.06 -4.96 20.96
C PRO A 156 -5.45 -5.97 19.87
N LEU A 157 -4.60 -6.97 19.60
CA LEU A 157 -4.82 -7.95 18.54
C LEU A 157 -4.72 -9.38 19.06
N TRP A 158 -5.58 -10.25 18.56
CA TRP A 158 -5.59 -11.67 18.91
C TRP A 158 -5.86 -12.53 17.67
N ILE A 159 -4.98 -13.49 17.37
CA ILE A 159 -5.26 -14.51 16.36
C ILE A 159 -6.37 -15.42 16.90
N MET A 160 -7.50 -15.50 16.19
CA MET A 160 -8.66 -16.23 16.69
C MET A 160 -9.25 -17.17 15.64
N TYR A 161 -9.63 -18.36 16.10
CA TYR A 161 -10.37 -19.36 15.34
C TYR A 161 -11.78 -19.52 15.90
N PRO A 162 -12.78 -19.84 15.07
CA PRO A 162 -14.14 -20.14 15.50
C PRO A 162 -14.22 -21.56 16.11
N PHE A 163 -13.61 -21.76 17.28
CA PHE A 163 -13.44 -23.07 17.92
C PHE A 163 -14.76 -23.83 18.08
N ASP A 164 -15.84 -23.15 18.45
CA ASP A 164 -17.14 -23.80 18.66
C ASP A 164 -17.94 -24.07 17.38
N THR A 165 -17.59 -23.42 16.27
CA THR A 165 -18.26 -23.65 14.98
C THR A 165 -17.68 -24.85 14.24
N PHE A 166 -16.35 -25.01 14.27
CA PHE A 166 -15.66 -26.09 13.54
C PHE A 166 -14.82 -26.95 14.50
N PRO A 167 -15.21 -28.22 14.72
CA PRO A 167 -14.48 -29.14 15.60
C PRO A 167 -13.01 -29.34 15.22
N ASP A 168 -12.68 -29.20 13.93
CA ASP A 168 -11.32 -29.34 13.40
C ASP A 168 -10.33 -28.34 14.03
N TYR A 169 -10.82 -27.19 14.52
CA TYR A 169 -10.02 -26.19 15.22
C TYR A 169 -9.74 -26.53 16.69
N LYS A 170 -10.33 -27.60 17.25
CA LYS A 170 -10.15 -28.01 18.65
C LYS A 170 -8.93 -28.93 18.83
N SER A 171 -7.77 -28.52 18.31
CA SER A 171 -6.49 -29.20 18.50
C SER A 171 -5.46 -28.28 19.16
N GLU A 172 -4.44 -28.87 19.80
CA GLU A 172 -3.37 -28.12 20.47
C GLU A 172 -2.64 -27.16 19.53
N SER A 173 -2.48 -27.53 18.25
CA SER A 173 -1.84 -26.69 17.23
C SER A 173 -2.62 -25.39 16.99
N TYR A 174 -3.95 -25.46 16.89
CA TYR A 174 -4.80 -24.28 16.69
C TYR A 174 -4.88 -23.41 17.95
N PHE A 175 -4.93 -24.02 19.14
CA PHE A 175 -4.86 -23.26 20.39
C PHE A 175 -3.52 -22.55 20.56
N SER A 176 -2.41 -23.18 20.18
CA SER A 176 -1.07 -22.57 20.21
C SER A 176 -0.91 -21.46 19.17
N ALA A 177 -1.62 -21.56 18.03
CA ALA A 177 -1.66 -20.53 17.00
C ALA A 177 -2.48 -19.29 17.41
N ALA A 178 -3.40 -19.41 18.37
CA ALA A 178 -4.28 -18.34 18.83
C ALA A 178 -3.57 -17.35 19.78
N ALA A 179 -2.49 -16.74 19.29
CA ALA A 179 -1.65 -15.82 20.05
C ALA A 179 -2.36 -14.47 20.29
N TRP A 180 -2.34 -14.00 21.53
CA TRP A 180 -2.84 -12.68 21.92
C TRP A 180 -1.73 -11.62 21.95
N GLN A 181 -2.13 -10.35 21.97
CA GLN A 181 -1.24 -9.18 21.97
C GLN A 181 -0.24 -9.18 20.80
N VAL A 182 -0.61 -9.73 19.64
CA VAL A 182 0.29 -9.81 18.47
C VAL A 182 0.58 -8.42 17.93
N ILE A 183 1.86 -8.08 17.80
CA ILE A 183 2.32 -6.79 17.26
C ILE A 183 3.14 -6.95 15.99
N LYS A 184 3.63 -8.16 15.71
CA LYS A 184 4.44 -8.45 14.52
C LYS A 184 4.15 -9.85 13.99
N ILE A 185 4.08 -9.95 12.67
CA ILE A 185 3.93 -11.21 11.93
C ILE A 185 5.07 -11.27 10.90
N GLU A 186 5.83 -12.35 10.92
CA GLU A 186 6.91 -12.60 9.96
C GLU A 186 6.54 -13.84 9.12
N ILE A 187 6.49 -13.68 7.79
CA ILE A 187 6.42 -14.78 6.84
C ILE A 187 7.86 -15.21 6.57
N ILE A 188 8.21 -16.43 6.97
CA ILE A 188 9.55 -16.99 6.88
C ILE A 188 9.56 -18.02 5.74
N PRO A 189 10.39 -17.86 4.70
CA PRO A 189 10.55 -18.89 3.67
C PRO A 189 11.10 -20.18 4.29
N GLU A 190 10.69 -21.32 3.74
CA GLU A 190 11.29 -22.63 4.07
C GLU A 190 12.75 -22.72 3.60
#